data_AF-A0A1B6KVR0-F1
#
_entry.id   AF-A0A1B6KVR0-F1
#
_cell.length_a   1.000
_cell.length_b   1.000
_cell.length_c   1.000
_cell.angle_alpha   90.00
_cell.angle_beta   90.00
_cell.angle_gamma   90.00
#
_symmetry.space_group_name_H-M   'P 1'
#
loop_
_entity.id
_entity.type
_entity.pdbx_description
1 polymer ?
#
loop_
_entity_poly.entity_id
_entity_poly.type
_entity_poly.pdbx_seq_one_letter_code
_entity_poly.pdbx_strand_id
1 'polypeptide(L)'
;MKVVVVILSILLWNCDCLIKVKVQNKDVDVGELGKNITETIRKPSGDIDVLIGDIYRYYEALQVIHNEMKKGVAEAMKAFYQLRGLGGPPFLHLVPVDEKPLEDFYKWKKYHGIEFRGFLKYNEDEWNEMNEFANKSTKALGSEK
;
A
#
# COMPACT_ATOMS: atom_id res chain seq x y z
N MET A 1 -41.62 6.87 -23.80
CA MET A 1 -40.63 6.43 -22.80
C MET A 1 -39.25 6.80 -23.30
N LYS A 2 -38.59 7.80 -22.69
CA LYS A 2 -37.22 8.18 -23.02
C LYS A 2 -36.28 7.47 -22.05
N VAL A 3 -35.49 6.53 -22.57
CA VAL A 3 -34.43 5.86 -21.82
C VAL A 3 -33.33 6.90 -21.58
N VAL A 4 -33.27 7.43 -20.35
CA VAL A 4 -32.13 8.22 -19.88
C VAL A 4 -31.04 7.21 -19.57
N VAL A 5 -30.12 7.02 -20.50
CA VAL A 5 -28.91 6.23 -20.28
C VAL A 5 -28.05 7.02 -19.29
N VAL A 6 -27.96 6.50 -18.06
CA VAL A 6 -27.07 6.99 -17.01
C VAL A 6 -25.64 6.66 -17.43
N ILE A 7 -25.01 7.57 -18.18
CA ILE A 7 -23.57 7.58 -18.40
C ILE A 7 -22.97 8.43 -17.26
N LEU A 8 -22.85 7.86 -16.06
CA LEU A 8 -22.40 8.62 -14.90
C LEU A 8 -21.49 7.85 -13.93
N SER A 9 -20.77 6.82 -14.40
CA SER A 9 -19.97 6.00 -13.47
C SER A 9 -18.64 5.45 -13.97
N ILE A 10 -18.11 5.87 -15.13
CA ILE A 10 -16.83 5.30 -15.63
C ILE A 10 -15.70 6.35 -15.78
N LEU A 11 -15.94 7.64 -15.50
CA LEU A 11 -14.95 8.70 -15.73
C LEU A 11 -14.43 9.42 -14.47
N LEU A 12 -14.24 8.70 -13.35
CA LEU A 12 -13.61 9.26 -12.14
C LEU A 12 -12.52 8.39 -11.51
N TRP A 13 -11.95 7.43 -12.25
CA TRP A 13 -10.85 6.59 -11.75
C TRP A 13 -9.48 6.92 -12.36
N ASN A 14 -9.36 8.04 -13.07
CA ASN A 14 -8.07 8.61 -13.50
C ASN A 14 -7.75 9.89 -12.73
N CYS A 15 -8.05 9.94 -11.44
CA CYS A 15 -7.22 10.77 -10.58
C CYS A 15 -5.96 9.96 -10.32
N ASP A 16 -4.88 10.30 -11.04
CA ASP A 16 -3.51 10.06 -10.57
C ASP A 16 -3.34 10.82 -9.24
N CYS A 17 -3.95 10.29 -8.19
CA CYS A 17 -3.78 10.72 -6.82
C CYS A 17 -2.40 10.23 -6.41
N LEU A 18 -1.36 10.95 -6.86
CA LEU A 18 0.01 10.65 -6.48
C LEU A 18 0.10 10.68 -4.95
N ILE A 19 0.34 9.53 -4.32
CA ILE A 19 0.44 9.43 -2.85
C ILE A 19 1.91 9.64 -2.50
N LYS A 20 2.36 10.90 -2.61
CA LYS A 20 3.78 11.24 -2.45
C LYS A 20 4.14 11.43 -0.99
N VAL A 21 5.17 10.72 -0.55
CA VAL A 21 5.78 10.87 0.77
C VAL A 21 7.31 10.89 0.66
N LYS A 22 7.99 11.49 1.63
CA LYS A 22 9.45 11.51 1.66
C LYS A 22 9.99 10.37 2.51
N VAL A 23 10.65 9.41 1.86
CA VAL A 23 11.40 8.32 2.52
C VAL A 23 12.89 8.59 2.29
N GLN A 24 13.66 8.72 3.38
CA GLN A 24 15.11 8.98 3.32
C GLN A 24 15.47 10.15 2.36
N ASN A 25 14.69 11.25 2.41
CA ASN A 25 14.80 12.43 1.54
C ASN A 25 14.50 12.22 0.04
N LYS A 26 13.92 11.07 -0.34
CA LYS A 26 13.44 10.81 -1.71
C LYS A 26 11.91 10.83 -1.74
N ASP A 27 11.35 11.46 -2.76
CA ASP A 27 9.91 11.39 -3.00
C ASP A 27 9.55 9.99 -3.49
N VAL A 28 8.59 9.36 -2.81
CA VAL A 28 8.05 8.04 -3.12
C VAL A 28 6.57 8.18 -3.39
N ASP A 29 6.13 7.78 -4.57
CA ASP A 29 4.71 7.56 -4.83
C ASP A 29 4.31 6.18 -4.33
N VAL A 30 3.62 6.14 -3.20
CA VAL A 30 3.22 4.90 -2.54
C VAL A 30 2.23 4.12 -3.40
N GLY A 31 1.34 4.80 -4.12
CA GLY A 31 0.36 4.13 -4.98
C GLY A 31 1.03 3.41 -6.15
N GLU A 32 1.99 4.09 -6.81
CA GLU A 32 2.76 3.51 -7.92
C GLU A 32 3.68 2.38 -7.44
N LEU A 33 4.40 2.59 -6.34
CA LEU A 33 5.28 1.56 -5.77
C LEU A 33 4.51 0.28 -5.43
N GLY A 34 3.31 0.41 -4.84
CA GLY A 34 2.45 -0.73 -4.52
C GLY A 34 1.98 -1.51 -5.75
N LYS A 35 1.70 -0.81 -6.86
CA LYS A 35 1.37 -1.45 -8.14
C LYS A 35 2.57 -2.19 -8.72
N ASN A 36 3.75 -1.57 -8.72
CA ASN A 36 4.98 -2.18 -9.24
C ASN A 36 5.37 -3.45 -8.47
N ILE A 37 5.24 -3.44 -7.14
CA ILE A 37 5.43 -4.64 -6.30
C ILE A 37 4.42 -5.73 -6.68
N THR A 38 3.14 -5.36 -6.82
CA THR A 38 2.05 -6.30 -7.19
C THR A 38 2.31 -6.95 -8.54
N GLU A 39 2.74 -6.17 -9.53
CA GLU A 39 3.09 -6.64 -10.86
C GLU A 39 4.29 -7.58 -10.83
N THR A 40 5.33 -7.22 -10.07
CA THR A 40 6.52 -8.06 -9.91
C THR A 40 6.19 -9.38 -9.20
N ILE A 41 5.32 -9.38 -8.19
CA ILE A 41 4.88 -10.61 -7.53
C ILE A 41 4.13 -11.53 -8.51
N ARG A 42 3.20 -10.97 -9.31
CA ARG A 42 2.39 -11.74 -10.27
C ARG A 42 3.19 -12.22 -11.47
N LYS A 43 4.13 -11.40 -11.94
CA LYS A 43 4.97 -11.66 -13.11
C LYS A 43 6.41 -11.27 -12.75
N PRO A 44 7.16 -12.20 -12.13
CA PRO A 44 8.51 -11.95 -11.66
C PRO A 44 9.41 -11.39 -12.76
N SER A 45 10.13 -10.32 -12.42
CA SER A 45 11.04 -9.62 -13.32
C SER A 45 12.13 -8.88 -12.53
N GLY A 46 13.24 -8.53 -13.18
CA GLY A 46 14.33 -7.81 -12.53
C GLY A 46 15.08 -8.64 -11.49
N ASP A 47 15.62 -7.97 -10.47
CA ASP A 47 16.43 -8.55 -9.40
C ASP A 47 15.58 -8.77 -8.13
N ILE A 48 15.85 -9.84 -7.38
CA ILE A 48 15.20 -10.14 -6.11
C ILE A 48 15.46 -9.03 -5.08
N ASP A 49 16.67 -8.49 -5.04
CA ASP A 49 17.04 -7.45 -4.07
C ASP A 49 16.26 -6.16 -4.32
N VAL A 50 15.87 -5.92 -5.58
CA VAL A 50 15.00 -4.80 -5.95
C VAL A 50 13.58 -5.03 -5.45
N LEU A 51 13.00 -6.23 -5.64
CA LEU A 51 11.67 -6.56 -5.11
C LEU A 51 11.61 -6.42 -3.59
N ILE A 52 12.58 -7.01 -2.88
CA ILE A 52 12.67 -6.94 -1.42
C ILE A 52 12.87 -5.49 -0.97
N GLY A 53 13.76 -4.76 -1.64
CA GLY A 53 14.02 -3.34 -1.36
C GLY A 53 12.79 -2.46 -1.57
N ASP A 54 11.97 -2.72 -2.58
CA ASP A 54 10.74 -1.98 -2.84
C ASP A 54 9.66 -2.29 -1.81
N ILE A 55 9.50 -3.54 -1.37
CA ILE A 55 8.59 -3.91 -0.28
C ILE A 55 9.00 -3.24 1.03
N TYR A 56 10.31 -3.19 1.32
CA TYR A 56 10.82 -2.50 2.49
C TYR A 56 10.63 -0.98 2.40
N ARG A 57 10.89 -0.37 1.24
CA ARG A 57 10.64 1.07 1.01
C ARG A 57 9.17 1.42 1.16
N TYR A 58 8.27 0.52 0.75
CA TYR A 58 6.84 0.69 0.97
C TYR A 58 6.50 0.70 2.47
N TYR A 59 7.09 -0.20 3.25
CA TYR A 59 6.94 -0.21 4.70
C TYR A 59 7.41 1.10 5.34
N GLU A 60 8.60 1.59 4.98
CA GLU A 60 9.10 2.88 5.46
C GLU A 60 8.15 4.03 5.11
N ALA A 61 7.55 4.00 3.90
CA ALA A 61 6.56 4.98 3.48
C ALA A 61 5.29 4.95 4.37
N LEU A 62 4.80 3.75 4.71
CA LEU A 62 3.68 3.59 5.65
C LEU A 62 4.03 4.16 7.03
N GLN A 63 5.22 3.87 7.55
CA GLN A 63 5.67 4.40 8.84
C GLN A 63 5.76 5.93 8.84
N VAL A 64 6.24 6.54 7.75
CA VAL A 64 6.25 8.00 7.60
C VAL A 64 4.83 8.54 7.67
N ILE A 65 3.88 7.97 6.92
CA ILE A 65 2.48 8.39 6.96
C ILE A 65 1.92 8.24 8.39
N HIS A 66 2.11 7.08 9.02
CA HIS A 66 1.58 6.79 10.34
C HIS A 66 2.12 7.73 11.42
N ASN A 67 3.42 7.99 11.41
CA ASN A 67 4.07 8.90 12.36
C ASN A 67 3.56 10.34 12.20
N GLU A 68 3.36 10.81 10.97
CA GLU A 68 2.81 12.13 10.70
C GLU A 68 1.30 12.21 11.02
N MET A 69 0.54 11.11 10.85
CA MET A 69 -0.84 11.00 11.32
C MET A 69 -0.93 11.16 12.85
N LYS A 70 -0.03 10.52 13.61
CA LYS A 70 0.07 10.65 15.07
C LYS A 70 0.36 12.09 15.52
N LYS A 71 1.06 12.87 14.69
CA LYS A 71 1.34 14.30 14.92
C LYS A 71 0.19 15.23 14.48
N GLY A 72 -0.88 14.70 13.88
CA GLY A 72 -2.01 15.49 13.41
C GLY A 72 -1.75 16.23 12.09
N VAL A 73 -0.77 15.80 11.28
CA VAL A 73 -0.50 16.42 9.99
C VAL A 73 -1.59 16.07 8.98
N ALA A 74 -2.25 17.09 8.43
CA ALA A 74 -3.41 16.93 7.56
C ALA A 74 -3.08 16.18 6.26
N GLU A 75 -1.90 16.44 5.68
CA GLU A 75 -1.41 15.80 4.47
C GLU A 75 -1.19 14.30 4.66
N ALA A 76 -0.70 13.88 5.82
CA ALA A 76 -0.52 12.46 6.14
C ALA A 76 -1.85 11.75 6.29
N MET A 77 -2.82 12.40 6.95
CA MET A 77 -4.18 11.86 7.04
C MET A 77 -4.84 11.75 5.67
N LYS A 78 -4.64 12.74 4.79
CA LYS A 78 -5.10 12.69 3.39
C LYS A 78 -4.44 11.54 2.63
N ALA A 79 -3.12 11.37 2.74
CA ALA A 79 -2.40 10.28 2.09
C ALA A 79 -2.91 8.91 2.55
N PHE A 80 -3.13 8.73 3.85
CA PHE A 80 -3.73 7.51 4.41
C PHE A 80 -5.11 7.24 3.83
N TYR A 81 -6.02 8.23 3.79
CA TYR A 81 -7.36 8.02 3.25
C TYR A 81 -7.37 7.80 1.73
N GLN A 82 -6.44 8.41 0.99
CA GLN A 82 -6.24 8.10 -0.43
C GLN A 82 -5.82 6.64 -0.61
N LEU A 83 -4.84 6.17 0.17
CA LEU A 83 -4.39 4.78 0.12
C LEU A 83 -5.51 3.81 0.55
N ARG A 84 -6.28 4.16 1.58
CA ARG A 84 -7.46 3.41 2.01
C ARG A 84 -8.53 3.34 0.93
N GLY A 85 -8.71 4.42 0.17
CA GLY A 85 -9.60 4.48 -0.99
C GLY A 85 -9.20 3.55 -2.13
N LEU A 86 -7.91 3.21 -2.24
CA LEU A 86 -7.40 2.17 -3.16
C LEU A 86 -7.61 0.74 -2.63
N GLY A 87 -8.19 0.58 -1.44
CA GLY A 87 -8.30 -0.71 -0.75
C GLY A 87 -7.10 -1.05 0.13
N GLY A 88 -6.18 -0.12 0.37
CA GLY A 88 -4.94 -0.33 1.13
C GLY A 88 -3.76 -0.70 0.23
N PRO A 89 -2.65 -1.22 0.80
CA PRO A 89 -1.49 -1.65 0.05
C PRO A 89 -1.84 -2.75 -0.98
N PRO A 90 -1.71 -2.49 -2.30
CA PRO A 90 -2.25 -3.40 -3.33
C PRO A 90 -1.68 -4.82 -3.30
N PHE A 91 -0.38 -4.95 -3.00
CA PHE A 91 0.30 -6.25 -2.98
C PHE A 91 -0.14 -7.13 -1.80
N LEU A 92 -0.69 -6.55 -0.73
CA LEU A 92 -1.23 -7.31 0.40
C LEU A 92 -2.54 -8.02 0.05
N HIS A 93 -3.24 -7.61 -1.02
CA HIS A 93 -4.42 -8.34 -1.52
C HIS A 93 -4.06 -9.69 -2.14
N LEU A 94 -2.77 -9.95 -2.35
CA LEU A 94 -2.26 -11.23 -2.83
C LEU A 94 -2.00 -12.22 -1.69
N VAL A 95 -2.13 -11.84 -0.42
CA VAL A 95 -1.82 -12.72 0.72
C VAL A 95 -2.94 -13.74 0.97
N PRO A 96 -2.63 -15.05 1.12
CA PRO A 96 -1.30 -15.65 1.02
C PRO A 96 -0.79 -15.70 -0.42
N VAL A 97 0.46 -15.24 -0.64
CA VAL A 97 1.07 -15.16 -1.97
C VAL A 97 1.43 -16.57 -2.46
N ASP A 98 1.10 -16.87 -3.72
CA ASP A 98 1.69 -18.02 -4.42
C ASP A 98 3.15 -17.69 -4.74
N GLU A 99 4.07 -18.27 -3.97
CA GLU A 99 5.51 -18.04 -4.12
C GLU A 99 6.12 -18.83 -5.28
N LYS A 100 5.42 -19.82 -5.85
CA LYS A 100 5.99 -20.70 -6.88
C LYS A 100 6.59 -19.94 -8.08
N PRO A 101 5.91 -18.92 -8.66
CA PRO A 101 6.50 -18.15 -9.76
C PRO A 101 7.78 -17.41 -9.34
N LEU A 102 7.84 -16.93 -8.10
CA LEU A 102 8.99 -16.22 -7.54
C LEU A 102 10.15 -17.18 -7.30
N GLU A 103 9.86 -18.36 -6.75
CA GLU A 103 10.82 -19.44 -6.55
C GLU A 103 11.45 -19.87 -7.88
N ASP A 104 10.63 -20.10 -8.90
CA ASP A 104 11.08 -20.56 -10.22
C ASP A 104 11.92 -19.49 -10.94
N PHE A 105 11.51 -18.21 -10.87
CA PHE A 105 12.19 -17.12 -11.58
C PHE A 105 13.49 -16.70 -10.89
N TYR A 106 13.44 -16.38 -9.60
CA TYR A 106 14.60 -15.89 -8.84
C TYR A 106 15.47 -17.01 -8.28
N LYS A 107 15.09 -18.28 -8.47
CA LYS A 107 15.76 -19.45 -7.91
C LYS A 107 15.84 -19.36 -6.37
N TRP A 108 14.73 -19.02 -5.73
CA TRP A 108 14.70 -18.80 -4.28
C TRP A 108 15.11 -20.06 -3.52
N LYS A 109 16.11 -19.88 -2.66
CA LYS A 109 16.31 -20.76 -1.50
C LYS A 109 15.25 -20.49 -0.44
N LYS A 110 14.98 -21.50 0.40
CA LYS A 110 13.99 -21.47 1.50
C LYS A 110 14.03 -20.19 2.36
N TYR A 111 15.20 -19.63 2.64
CA TYR A 111 15.31 -18.43 3.48
C TYR A 111 14.73 -17.17 2.81
N HIS A 112 14.79 -17.05 1.48
CA HIS A 112 14.23 -15.89 0.78
C HIS A 112 12.71 -15.83 0.93
N GLY A 113 12.02 -16.98 0.84
CA GLY A 113 10.57 -17.03 1.07
C GLY A 113 10.19 -16.66 2.51
N ILE A 114 11.02 -17.02 3.51
CA ILE A 114 10.81 -16.60 4.90
C ILE A 114 10.95 -15.07 5.03
N GLU A 115 12.02 -14.51 4.46
CA GLU A 115 12.29 -13.08 4.48
C GLU A 115 11.21 -12.27 3.76
N PHE A 116 10.83 -12.69 2.55
CA PHE A 116 9.73 -12.12 1.78
C PHE A 116 8.43 -12.08 2.57
N ARG A 117 8.01 -13.20 3.18
CA ARG A 117 6.83 -13.23 4.05
C ARG A 117 6.96 -12.33 5.26
N GLY A 118 8.15 -12.21 5.84
CA GLY A 118 8.44 -11.29 6.94
C GLY A 118 8.18 -9.84 6.54
N PHE A 119 8.67 -9.42 5.37
CA PHE A 119 8.46 -8.06 4.87
C PHE A 119 7.01 -7.77 4.48
N LEU A 120 6.29 -8.74 3.92
CA LEU A 120 4.84 -8.60 3.71
C LEU A 120 4.11 -8.41 5.03
N LYS A 121 4.48 -9.19 6.06
CA LYS A 121 3.89 -9.09 7.39
C LYS A 121 4.15 -7.71 8.04
N TYR A 122 5.34 -7.14 7.90
CA TYR A 122 5.60 -5.79 8.42
C TYR A 122 4.70 -4.72 7.79
N ASN A 123 4.45 -4.82 6.48
CA ASN A 123 3.53 -3.93 5.79
C ASN A 123 2.08 -4.14 6.26
N GLU A 124 1.66 -5.39 6.46
CA GLU A 124 0.33 -5.73 6.97
C GLU A 124 0.11 -5.20 8.39
N ASP A 125 1.07 -5.45 9.29
CA ASP A 125 1.01 -5.01 10.69
C ASP A 125 0.93 -3.47 10.76
N GLU A 126 1.81 -2.76 10.05
CA GLU A 126 1.80 -1.30 10.00
C GLU A 126 0.47 -0.75 9.45
N TRP A 127 -0.04 -1.34 8.36
CA TRP A 127 -1.32 -0.95 7.79
C TRP A 127 -2.48 -1.15 8.77
N ASN A 128 -2.48 -2.25 9.51
CA ASN A 128 -3.49 -2.54 10.52
C ASN A 128 -3.43 -1.52 11.67
N GLU A 129 -2.24 -1.18 12.16
CA GLU A 129 -2.06 -0.15 13.19
C GLU A 129 -2.58 1.22 12.74
N MET A 130 -2.28 1.63 11.50
CA MET A 130 -2.78 2.88 10.93
C MET A 130 -4.31 2.91 10.87
N ASN A 131 -4.93 1.80 10.48
CA ASN A 131 -6.40 1.68 10.47
C ASN A 131 -6.99 1.77 11.88
N GLU A 132 -6.39 1.08 12.84
CA GLU A 132 -6.83 1.15 14.23
C GLU A 132 -6.74 2.58 14.78
N PHE A 133 -5.62 3.27 14.52
CA PHE A 133 -5.44 4.65 14.91
C PHE A 133 -6.53 5.55 14.32
N ALA A 134 -6.73 5.50 12.99
CA ALA A 134 -7.74 6.31 12.32
C ALA A 134 -9.17 6.03 12.82
N ASN A 135 -9.50 4.76 13.10
CA ASN A 135 -10.80 4.39 13.62
C ASN A 135 -11.00 4.87 15.07
N LYS A 136 -9.97 4.83 15.92
CA LYS A 136 -10.00 5.37 17.30
C LYS A 136 -10.17 6.90 17.27
N SER A 137 -9.42 7.61 16.43
CA SER A 137 -9.53 9.07 16.30
C SER A 137 -10.90 9.53 15.79
N THR A 138 -11.51 8.77 14.86
CA THR A 138 -12.87 9.08 14.37
C THR A 138 -13.92 8.91 15.47
N LYS A 139 -13.79 7.87 16.31
CA LYS A 139 -14.71 7.65 17.45
C LYS A 139 -14.60 8.77 18.49
N ALA A 140 -13.39 9.22 18.81
CA ALA A 140 -13.17 10.32 19.76
C ALA A 140 -13.87 11.62 19.31
N LEU A 141 -13.79 11.94 18.01
CA LEU A 141 -14.47 13.11 17.42
C LEU A 141 -16.00 12.94 17.34
N GLY A 142 -16.50 11.71 17.28
CA GLY A 142 -17.93 11.39 17.23
C GLY A 142 -18.60 11.29 18.60
N SER A 143 -17.84 11.11 19.68
CA SER A 143 -18.33 11.03 21.06
C SER A 143 -18.47 12.38 21.77
N GLU A 144 -18.12 13.49 21.10
CA GLU A 144 -18.28 14.87 21.62
C GLU A 144 -19.58 15.56 21.15
N LYS A 145 -20.63 14.80 20.80
CA LYS A 145 -21.95 15.34 20.44
C LYS A 145 -23.03 15.00 21.45
#